data_AF-A0A377J5S6-F1
#
_entry.id   AF-A0A377J5S6-F1
#
_cell.length_a   1.000
_cell.length_b   1.000
_cell.length_c   1.000
_cell.angle_alpha   90.00
_cell.angle_beta   90.00
_cell.angle_gamma   90.00
#
_symmetry.space_group_name_H-M   'P 1'
#
loop_
_entity.id
_entity.type
_entity.pdbx_description
1 polymer ?
#
loop_
_entity_poly.entity_id
_entity_poly.type
_entity_poly.pdbx_seq_one_letter_code
_entity_poly.pdbx_strand_id
1 'polypeptide(L)'
;MYRNTTQLQLDPTQATAPSESLVPQGASIALILMAAGSSSRFAQSSPKTHAIKKQWLRIGEKPLWLFVADTLSAMYPFVQIRITASEQEASYMQKLCSYEIVIGGETRQESLRNALQGIESEWVLVSDVARAGIVAVARKIISALIVTSLDSRDKAQTQSKQRAASLEKVDSRGNVDCHAAAHAAARNDREIATSEKVDSRDNAQNLNNSQAEGLCGNNTEAQNVFCSQLAGGRIFLKKHRFARFDEKAGLCSGEQGDKTWASIDAASHKLPAFSQKANAQNTQVDCVAPILAVPDTAIYNESYIDRSKLFRVQTPQLSRVSALRAALESTQDQGTDESSIIKANGGIVRYIQGDRALEKLTLASDMAALEQILGQAQSWQHAAPFAPMPTLRVGNGLDVHSFEIGKVMKLGGVVIESEFGFKAHSDGDVALHSVIDAILGAMGAGDIGEWFPDSSSAWEGADSARLLEIVWGFARSVGYELCNLDLTIIAQKPRLGAYKQPIRARIAEILGVPLSAINVKATTTEQLGFVGRAEGVCAMSSVCLRIVSFAEVAQSYQLYKG
;
A
#
# COMPACT_ATOMS: atom_id res chain seq x y z
N MET A 1 8.92 55.48 -5.45
CA MET A 1 10.13 54.64 -5.54
C MET A 1 9.84 53.39 -4.73
N TYR A 2 9.68 52.15 -5.20
CA TYR A 2 9.84 51.39 -6.46
C TYR A 2 8.62 50.42 -6.49
N ARG A 3 7.72 50.44 -7.48
CA ARG A 3 7.70 49.73 -8.78
C ARG A 3 7.96 48.20 -8.76
N ASN A 4 6.94 47.48 -9.26
CA ASN A 4 6.93 46.19 -9.95
C ASN A 4 7.22 44.91 -9.13
N THR A 5 6.15 44.26 -8.68
CA THR A 5 6.08 42.79 -8.60
C THR A 5 5.24 42.29 -9.77
N THR A 6 5.94 41.76 -10.77
CA THR A 6 5.40 41.11 -11.95
C THR A 6 4.50 39.94 -11.52
N GLN A 7 3.21 40.02 -11.84
CA GLN A 7 2.34 38.84 -11.86
C GLN A 7 2.94 37.84 -12.87
N LEU A 8 3.47 36.73 -12.37
CA LEU A 8 3.65 35.53 -13.17
C LEU A 8 2.25 34.95 -13.44
N GLN A 9 1.60 35.47 -14.48
CA GLN A 9 0.52 34.75 -15.15
C GLN A 9 1.15 33.48 -15.72
N LEU A 10 0.87 32.34 -15.10
CA LEU A 10 1.12 31.04 -15.69
C LEU A 10 0.21 30.93 -16.92
N ASP A 11 0.82 31.05 -18.09
CA ASP A 11 0.19 30.71 -19.36
C ASP A 11 -0.12 29.19 -19.35
N PRO A 12 -1.39 28.76 -19.35
CA PRO A 12 -1.74 27.34 -19.33
C PRO A 12 -1.48 26.62 -20.67
N THR A 13 -0.89 27.29 -21.67
CA THR A 13 -0.78 26.74 -23.03
C THR A 13 0.62 26.28 -23.45
N GLN A 14 1.61 26.23 -22.55
CA GLN A 14 2.99 25.79 -22.90
C GLN A 14 3.56 24.61 -22.09
N ALA A 15 2.70 23.70 -21.63
CA ALA A 15 3.14 22.33 -21.40
C ALA A 15 3.04 21.58 -22.74
N THR A 16 4.12 21.55 -23.51
CA THR A 16 4.21 20.66 -24.67
C THR A 16 4.11 19.22 -24.16
N ALA A 17 2.91 18.65 -24.25
CA ALA A 17 2.65 17.25 -24.00
C ALA A 17 3.62 16.41 -24.84
N PRO A 18 4.22 15.33 -24.28
CA PRO A 18 4.92 14.36 -25.11
C PRO A 18 3.90 13.77 -26.08
N SER A 19 4.04 14.11 -27.35
CA SER A 19 3.23 13.62 -28.45
C SER A 19 3.59 12.17 -28.74
N GLU A 20 2.77 11.25 -28.22
CA GLU A 20 2.34 9.98 -28.84
C GLU A 20 1.52 9.22 -27.80
N SER A 21 0.19 9.20 -27.97
CA SER A 21 -0.68 8.36 -27.16
C SER A 21 -0.42 6.89 -27.52
N LEU A 22 0.43 6.24 -26.74
CA LEU A 22 0.68 4.79 -26.74
C LEU A 22 -0.54 3.94 -26.31
N VAL A 23 -1.72 4.55 -26.20
CA VAL A 23 -2.97 3.90 -25.80
C VAL A 23 -3.86 3.82 -27.04
N PRO A 24 -4.23 2.62 -27.52
CA PRO A 24 -5.16 2.51 -28.63
C PRO A 24 -6.47 3.21 -28.28
N GLN A 25 -6.88 4.15 -29.14
CA GLN A 25 -8.16 4.83 -29.06
C GLN A 25 -9.28 3.78 -28.97
N GLY A 26 -9.95 3.68 -27.82
CA GLY A 26 -11.21 2.92 -27.70
C GLY A 26 -11.40 2.04 -26.46
N ALA A 27 -10.37 1.71 -25.66
CA ALA A 27 -10.57 0.92 -24.44
C ALA A 27 -10.84 1.82 -23.23
N SER A 28 -12.11 1.89 -22.80
CA SER A 28 -12.50 2.47 -21.51
C SER A 28 -11.97 1.59 -20.37
N ILE A 29 -11.09 2.15 -19.54
CA ILE A 29 -10.48 1.45 -18.38
C ILE A 29 -10.79 2.23 -17.11
N ALA A 30 -11.39 1.58 -16.12
CA ALA A 30 -11.51 2.09 -14.75
C ALA A 30 -10.33 1.64 -13.89
N LEU A 31 -10.06 2.32 -12.79
CA LEU A 31 -9.04 1.98 -11.81
C LEU A 31 -9.69 1.67 -10.46
N ILE A 32 -9.35 0.53 -9.86
CA ILE A 32 -9.64 0.21 -8.47
C ILE A 32 -8.32 0.11 -7.70
N LEU A 33 -8.21 0.89 -6.62
CA LEU A 33 -7.10 0.81 -5.68
C LEU A 33 -7.54 0.17 -4.37
N MET A 34 -6.86 -0.91 -4.00
CA MET A 34 -7.15 -1.65 -2.79
C MET A 34 -6.42 -1.04 -1.59
N ALA A 35 -7.14 -0.35 -0.70
CA ALA A 35 -6.56 0.30 0.50
C ALA A 35 -7.29 -0.01 1.83
N ALA A 36 -8.36 -0.81 1.83
CA ALA A 36 -9.15 -1.14 3.02
C ALA A 36 -8.48 -2.06 4.07
N GLY A 37 -7.23 -2.49 3.84
CA GLY A 37 -6.57 -3.49 4.69
C GLY A 37 -6.20 -3.01 6.10
N SER A 38 -6.32 -3.88 7.09
CA SER A 38 -5.98 -3.60 8.51
C SER A 38 -4.48 -3.41 8.80
N SER A 39 -3.60 -3.69 7.83
CA SER A 39 -2.14 -3.60 7.99
C SER A 39 -1.54 -4.46 9.11
N SER A 40 -2.25 -5.52 9.55
CA SER A 40 -1.84 -6.36 10.70
C SER A 40 -0.41 -6.88 10.63
N ARG A 41 0.02 -7.45 9.49
CA ARG A 41 1.40 -7.96 9.31
C ARG A 41 2.45 -6.87 9.39
N PHE A 42 2.16 -5.70 8.82
CA PHE A 42 3.05 -4.55 8.87
C PHE A 42 3.20 -4.08 10.32
N ALA A 43 2.07 -3.86 11.01
CA ALA A 43 2.04 -3.43 12.40
C ALA A 43 2.77 -4.40 13.34
N GLN A 44 2.62 -5.71 13.17
CA GLN A 44 3.34 -6.73 13.95
C GLN A 44 4.85 -6.69 13.73
N SER A 45 5.31 -6.32 12.53
CA SER A 45 6.73 -6.22 12.19
C SER A 45 7.34 -4.84 12.44
N SER A 46 6.53 -3.82 12.73
CA SER A 46 6.94 -2.43 12.90
C SER A 46 7.28 -2.14 14.37
N PRO A 47 8.17 -1.17 14.66
CA PRO A 47 8.40 -0.75 16.04
C PRO A 47 7.09 -0.23 16.66
N LYS A 48 6.84 -0.60 17.92
CA LYS A 48 5.66 -0.15 18.67
C LYS A 48 5.58 1.36 18.86
N THR A 49 6.67 2.08 18.58
CA THR A 49 6.75 3.54 18.69
C THR A 49 5.74 4.24 17.76
N HIS A 50 5.40 3.63 16.61
CA HIS A 50 4.46 4.19 15.65
C HIS A 50 3.37 3.18 15.25
N ALA A 51 2.15 3.38 15.77
CA ALA A 51 0.98 2.56 15.45
C ALA A 51 0.31 2.99 14.14
N ILE A 52 1.08 3.15 13.05
CA ILE A 52 0.61 3.70 11.78
C ILE A 52 0.21 2.56 10.83
N LYS A 53 -0.96 2.66 10.22
CA LYS A 53 -1.36 1.73 9.17
C LYS A 53 -0.59 2.05 7.89
N LYS A 54 -0.11 1.03 7.16
CA LYS A 54 0.86 1.23 6.07
C LYS A 54 0.34 2.11 4.93
N GLN A 55 -0.96 2.07 4.64
CA GLN A 55 -1.58 2.92 3.63
C GLN A 55 -1.55 4.42 4.00
N TRP A 56 -1.34 4.75 5.28
CA TRP A 56 -1.25 6.11 5.80
C TRP A 56 0.19 6.61 5.99
N LEU A 57 1.20 5.80 5.67
CA LEU A 57 2.59 6.27 5.64
C LEU A 57 2.72 7.46 4.68
N ARG A 58 3.52 8.46 5.05
CA ARG A 58 3.53 9.76 4.39
C ARG A 58 4.72 9.91 3.46
N ILE A 59 4.45 10.09 2.17
CA ILE A 59 5.45 10.46 1.17
C ILE A 59 5.26 11.95 0.89
N GLY A 60 6.18 12.77 1.39
CA GLY A 60 5.90 14.20 1.60
C GLY A 60 4.67 14.37 2.51
N GLU A 61 3.70 15.19 2.09
CA GLU A 61 2.46 15.41 2.86
C GLU A 61 1.35 14.38 2.55
N LYS A 62 1.49 13.64 1.44
CA LYS A 62 0.44 12.73 0.95
C LYS A 62 0.53 11.37 1.65
N PRO A 63 -0.61 10.78 2.07
CA PRO A 63 -0.62 9.39 2.49
C PRO A 63 -0.33 8.48 1.30
N LEU A 64 0.26 7.30 1.55
CA LEU A 64 0.72 6.35 0.54
C LEU A 64 -0.36 6.03 -0.49
N TRP A 65 -1.61 5.83 -0.04
CA TRP A 65 -2.74 5.53 -0.92
C TRP A 65 -3.02 6.66 -1.92
N LEU A 66 -2.97 7.91 -1.48
CA LEU A 66 -3.24 9.07 -2.32
C LEU A 66 -2.08 9.35 -3.27
N PHE A 67 -0.85 9.18 -2.78
CA PHE A 67 0.35 9.27 -3.61
C PHE A 67 0.28 8.29 -4.79
N VAL A 68 -0.09 7.03 -4.54
CA VAL A 68 -0.26 6.02 -5.60
C VAL A 68 -1.41 6.37 -6.54
N ALA A 69 -2.55 6.82 -6.01
CA ALA A 69 -3.71 7.23 -6.81
C ALA A 69 -3.38 8.37 -7.78
N ASP A 70 -2.79 9.45 -7.26
CA ASP A 70 -2.40 10.60 -8.07
C ASP A 70 -1.37 10.23 -9.14
N THR A 71 -0.43 9.36 -8.80
CA THR A 71 0.60 8.92 -9.75
C THR A 71 -0.01 8.12 -10.90
N LEU A 72 -0.92 7.19 -10.60
CA LEU A 72 -1.57 6.39 -11.65
C LEU A 72 -2.53 7.23 -12.49
N SER A 73 -3.30 8.11 -11.86
CA SER A 73 -4.19 9.08 -12.53
C SER A 73 -3.42 9.96 -13.53
N ALA A 74 -2.22 10.41 -13.16
CA ALA A 74 -1.36 11.20 -14.05
C ALA A 74 -0.74 10.40 -15.22
N MET A 75 -0.71 9.07 -15.13
CA MET A 75 -0.08 8.20 -16.15
C MET A 75 -1.07 7.62 -17.15
N TYR A 76 -2.36 7.52 -16.80
CA TYR A 76 -3.39 6.99 -17.68
C TYR A 76 -4.74 7.66 -17.42
N PRO A 77 -5.49 8.08 -18.47
CA PRO A 77 -6.79 8.73 -18.32
C PRO A 77 -7.88 7.69 -18.00
N PHE A 78 -7.94 7.22 -16.75
CA PHE A 78 -8.99 6.29 -16.32
C PHE A 78 -10.36 6.97 -16.34
N VAL A 79 -11.37 6.26 -16.84
CA VAL A 79 -12.75 6.81 -16.92
C VAL A 79 -13.40 6.96 -15.54
N GLN A 80 -12.93 6.19 -14.57
CA GLN A 80 -13.37 6.20 -13.18
C GLN A 80 -12.23 5.68 -12.30
N ILE A 81 -12.04 6.30 -11.13
CA ILE A 81 -11.04 5.88 -10.14
C ILE A 81 -11.77 5.68 -8.81
N ARG A 82 -11.66 4.48 -8.26
CA ARG A 82 -12.24 4.07 -6.97
C ARG A 82 -11.17 3.56 -6.03
N ILE A 83 -11.27 3.96 -4.77
CA ILE A 83 -10.32 3.56 -3.74
C ILE A 83 -11.09 2.90 -2.61
N THR A 84 -10.75 1.64 -2.28
CA THR A 84 -11.39 0.96 -1.14
C THR A 84 -10.80 1.45 0.17
N ALA A 85 -11.64 1.73 1.15
CA ALA A 85 -11.24 2.14 2.49
C ALA A 85 -11.90 1.25 3.54
N SER A 86 -11.32 1.15 4.74
CA SER A 86 -12.07 0.59 5.86
C SER A 86 -13.18 1.57 6.26
N GLU A 87 -14.25 1.07 6.87
CA GLU A 87 -15.39 1.90 7.30
C GLU A 87 -14.96 3.10 8.16
N GLN A 88 -14.05 2.87 9.10
CA GLN A 88 -13.48 3.90 9.97
C GLN A 88 -12.67 4.97 9.23
N GLU A 89 -12.08 4.63 8.07
CA GLU A 89 -11.20 5.52 7.31
C GLU A 89 -11.92 6.23 6.17
N ALA A 90 -13.04 5.69 5.68
CA ALA A 90 -13.67 6.11 4.43
C ALA A 90 -14.03 7.61 4.42
N SER A 91 -14.72 8.09 5.45
CA SER A 91 -15.10 9.51 5.58
C SER A 91 -13.87 10.41 5.58
N TYR A 92 -12.82 10.04 6.32
CA TYR A 92 -11.60 10.84 6.38
C TYR A 92 -10.80 10.80 5.07
N MET A 93 -10.72 9.65 4.38
CA MET A 93 -10.11 9.56 3.06
C MET A 93 -10.84 10.43 2.04
N GLN A 94 -12.18 10.50 2.12
CA GLN A 94 -12.98 11.33 1.23
C GLN A 94 -12.71 12.83 1.43
N LYS A 95 -12.43 13.28 2.67
CA LYS A 95 -12.03 14.66 2.97
C LYS A 95 -10.68 15.05 2.32
N LEU A 96 -9.85 14.07 1.93
CA LEU A 96 -8.49 14.30 1.42
C LEU A 96 -8.36 14.24 -0.11
N CYS A 97 -9.40 13.80 -0.83
CA CYS A 97 -9.33 13.68 -2.29
C CYS A 97 -10.71 13.79 -2.96
N SER A 98 -10.69 13.98 -4.29
CA SER A 98 -11.90 14.00 -5.12
C SER A 98 -12.24 12.64 -5.74
N TYR A 99 -11.46 11.59 -5.46
CA TYR A 99 -11.75 10.24 -5.94
C TYR A 99 -12.95 9.65 -5.18
N GLU A 100 -13.60 8.66 -5.79
CA GLU A 100 -14.69 7.94 -5.15
C GLU A 100 -14.13 6.94 -4.12
N ILE A 101 -14.45 7.16 -2.84
CA ILE A 101 -14.09 6.24 -1.77
C ILE A 101 -15.20 5.22 -1.56
N VAL A 102 -14.84 3.94 -1.63
CA VAL A 102 -15.78 2.82 -1.46
C VAL A 102 -15.46 2.07 -0.17
N ILE A 103 -16.46 1.82 0.67
CA ILE A 103 -16.28 1.02 1.88
C ILE A 103 -15.97 -0.43 1.47
N GLY A 104 -14.81 -0.92 1.92
CA GLY A 104 -14.39 -2.29 1.72
C GLY A 104 -15.20 -3.28 2.55
N GLY A 105 -14.93 -4.57 2.36
CA GLY A 105 -15.47 -5.65 3.17
C GLY A 105 -14.42 -6.30 4.07
N GLU A 106 -14.80 -7.40 4.73
CA GLU A 106 -13.92 -8.17 5.62
C GLU A 106 -12.76 -8.85 4.85
N THR A 107 -12.98 -9.10 3.56
CA THR A 107 -11.99 -9.72 2.68
C THR A 107 -11.56 -8.79 1.53
N ARG A 108 -10.41 -9.09 0.93
CA ARG A 108 -9.93 -8.38 -0.27
C ARG A 108 -10.94 -8.52 -1.43
N GLN A 109 -11.54 -9.69 -1.58
CA GLN A 109 -12.49 -10.02 -2.63
C GLN A 109 -13.83 -9.30 -2.43
N GLU A 110 -14.30 -9.23 -1.19
CA GLU A 110 -15.50 -8.45 -0.86
C GLU A 110 -15.28 -6.95 -1.08
N SER A 111 -14.12 -6.43 -0.66
CA SER A 111 -13.73 -5.05 -0.95
C SER A 111 -13.70 -4.77 -2.46
N LEU A 112 -13.17 -5.71 -3.25
CA LEU A 112 -13.13 -5.60 -4.71
C LEU A 112 -14.54 -5.67 -5.31
N ARG A 113 -15.40 -6.56 -4.80
CA ARG A 113 -16.81 -6.68 -5.22
C ARG A 113 -17.55 -5.36 -5.01
N ASN A 114 -17.41 -4.75 -3.83
CA ASN A 114 -18.02 -3.45 -3.53
C ASN A 114 -17.51 -2.37 -4.50
N ALA A 115 -16.20 -2.31 -4.73
CA ALA A 115 -15.60 -1.34 -5.64
C ALA A 115 -16.01 -1.52 -7.11
N LEU A 116 -16.37 -2.72 -7.53
CA LEU A 116 -16.84 -3.01 -8.90
C LEU A 116 -18.30 -2.59 -9.15
N GLN A 117 -19.11 -2.37 -8.12
CA GLN A 117 -20.54 -2.06 -8.26
C GLN A 117 -20.76 -0.71 -8.95
N GLY A 118 -21.24 -0.72 -10.19
CA GLY A 118 -21.46 0.51 -10.97
C GLY A 118 -20.29 0.91 -11.88
N ILE A 119 -19.23 0.09 -11.97
CA ILE A 119 -18.23 0.23 -13.03
C ILE A 119 -18.79 -0.32 -14.35
N GLU A 120 -18.93 0.54 -15.36
CA GLU A 120 -19.49 0.19 -16.67
C GLU A 120 -18.44 0.01 -17.78
N SER A 121 -17.17 0.33 -17.49
CA SER A 121 -16.08 0.19 -18.45
C SER A 121 -15.88 -1.27 -18.89
N GLU A 122 -15.36 -1.48 -20.11
CA GLU A 122 -15.04 -2.84 -20.59
C GLU A 122 -13.97 -3.48 -19.69
N TRP A 123 -13.00 -2.66 -19.27
CA TRP A 123 -11.83 -3.10 -18.51
C TRP A 123 -11.73 -2.37 -17.17
N VAL A 124 -11.09 -3.04 -16.22
CA VAL A 124 -10.71 -2.47 -14.93
C VAL A 124 -9.28 -2.87 -14.60
N LEU A 125 -8.48 -1.89 -14.21
CA LEU A 125 -7.16 -2.08 -13.65
C LEU A 125 -7.29 -2.13 -12.13
N VAL A 126 -6.88 -3.23 -11.50
CA VAL A 126 -6.92 -3.38 -10.04
C VAL A 126 -5.49 -3.39 -9.50
N SER A 127 -5.19 -2.56 -8.50
CA SER A 127 -3.86 -2.51 -7.88
C SER A 127 -3.93 -2.37 -6.36
N ASP A 128 -2.97 -2.96 -5.66
CA ASP A 128 -2.81 -2.72 -4.22
C ASP A 128 -2.04 -1.40 -4.01
N VAL A 129 -2.52 -0.51 -3.13
CA VAL A 129 -1.78 0.74 -2.81
C VAL A 129 -0.43 0.47 -2.15
N ALA A 130 -0.27 -0.71 -1.56
CA ALA A 130 0.97 -1.17 -0.96
C ALA A 130 2.08 -1.46 -1.99
N ARG A 131 1.80 -1.43 -3.31
CA ARG A 131 2.81 -1.53 -4.37
C ARG A 131 3.25 -0.15 -4.84
N ALA A 132 3.64 0.70 -3.90
CA ALA A 132 3.94 2.10 -4.19
C ALA A 132 5.16 2.31 -5.11
N GLY A 133 6.05 1.32 -5.25
CA GLY A 133 7.13 1.37 -6.24
C GLY A 133 6.65 1.32 -7.69
N ILE A 134 5.36 1.08 -7.94
CA ILE A 134 4.72 1.19 -9.26
C ILE A 134 5.01 2.52 -9.95
N VAL A 135 5.25 3.59 -9.20
CA VAL A 135 5.62 4.91 -9.74
C VAL A 135 6.86 4.89 -10.62
N ALA A 136 7.79 3.95 -10.41
CA ALA A 136 8.99 3.80 -11.21
C ALA A 136 8.74 3.09 -12.56
N VAL A 137 7.66 2.31 -12.66
CA VAL A 137 7.45 1.34 -13.77
C VAL A 137 6.05 1.38 -14.38
N ALA A 138 5.16 2.25 -13.90
CA ALA A 138 3.74 2.20 -14.27
C ALA A 138 3.49 2.35 -15.77
N ARG A 139 4.17 3.29 -16.46
CA ARG A 139 4.03 3.42 -17.92
C ARG A 139 4.34 2.10 -18.64
N LYS A 140 5.50 1.51 -18.34
CA LYS A 140 5.94 0.22 -18.91
C LYS A 140 4.93 -0.90 -18.63
N ILE A 141 4.50 -1.03 -17.38
CA ILE A 141 3.62 -2.12 -16.94
C ILE A 141 2.21 -1.95 -17.50
N ILE A 142 1.60 -0.76 -17.39
CA ILE A 142 0.25 -0.49 -17.89
C ILE A 142 0.20 -0.67 -19.41
N SER A 143 1.18 -0.15 -20.16
CA SER A 143 1.25 -0.38 -21.62
C SER A 143 1.34 -1.87 -21.97
N ALA A 144 2.18 -2.64 -21.27
CA ALA A 144 2.30 -4.08 -21.51
C ALA A 144 1.00 -4.86 -21.20
N LEU A 145 0.28 -4.47 -20.14
CA LEU A 145 -1.02 -5.05 -19.80
C LEU A 145 -2.05 -4.81 -20.91
N ILE A 146 -2.14 -3.56 -21.39
CA ILE A 146 -3.08 -3.15 -22.44
C ILE A 146 -2.75 -3.83 -23.77
N VAL A 147 -1.49 -3.81 -24.20
CA VAL A 147 -1.09 -4.45 -25.46
C VAL A 147 -1.42 -5.94 -25.44
N THR A 148 -1.07 -6.64 -24.36
CA THR A 148 -1.31 -8.09 -24.22
C THR A 148 -2.80 -8.43 -24.16
N SER A 149 -3.65 -7.55 -23.63
CA SER A 149 -5.09 -7.78 -23.58
C SER A 149 -5.75 -7.63 -24.96
N LEU A 150 -5.21 -6.75 -25.81
CA LEU A 150 -5.73 -6.46 -27.15
C LEU A 150 -5.16 -7.37 -28.24
N ASP A 151 -3.97 -7.94 -28.06
CA ASP A 151 -3.28 -8.80 -29.03
C ASP A 151 -4.06 -10.10 -29.38
N SER A 152 -5.14 -10.38 -28.64
CA SER A 152 -6.11 -11.44 -28.93
C SER A 152 -7.12 -11.12 -30.03
N ARG A 153 -7.34 -9.84 -30.35
CA ARG A 153 -8.27 -9.41 -31.42
C ARG A 153 -7.65 -9.60 -32.82
N ASP A 154 -6.35 -9.32 -32.98
CA ASP A 154 -5.71 -9.28 -34.30
C ASP A 154 -5.35 -10.65 -34.89
N LYS A 155 -5.00 -11.63 -34.06
CA LYS A 155 -4.67 -12.99 -34.58
C LYS A 155 -5.91 -13.73 -35.10
N ALA A 156 -7.09 -13.48 -34.52
CA ALA A 156 -8.34 -14.07 -35.00
C ALA A 156 -8.83 -13.43 -36.31
N GLN A 157 -8.66 -12.12 -36.49
CA GLN A 157 -8.99 -11.43 -37.75
C GLN A 157 -7.97 -11.73 -38.87
N THR A 158 -6.70 -11.88 -38.54
CA THR A 158 -5.66 -12.22 -39.53
C THR A 158 -5.79 -13.66 -39.99
N GLN A 159 -6.10 -14.62 -39.10
CA GLN A 159 -6.33 -16.02 -39.49
C GLN A 159 -7.64 -16.23 -40.26
N SER A 160 -8.70 -15.45 -39.98
CA SER A 160 -9.94 -15.51 -40.76
C SER A 160 -9.79 -14.87 -42.15
N LYS A 161 -9.05 -13.76 -42.28
CA LYS A 161 -8.69 -13.18 -43.59
C LYS A 161 -7.74 -14.06 -44.39
N GLN A 162 -6.77 -14.73 -43.76
CA GLN A 162 -5.88 -15.68 -44.42
C GLN A 162 -6.60 -16.97 -44.82
N ARG A 163 -7.57 -17.45 -44.04
CA ARG A 163 -8.45 -18.57 -44.43
C ARG A 163 -9.38 -18.21 -45.59
N ALA A 164 -9.96 -17.01 -45.59
CA ALA A 164 -10.78 -16.52 -46.71
C ALA A 164 -9.94 -16.35 -48.00
N ALA A 165 -8.73 -15.80 -47.90
CA ALA A 165 -7.81 -15.66 -49.04
C ALA A 165 -7.23 -16.99 -49.56
N SER A 166 -7.32 -18.08 -48.77
CA SER A 166 -6.86 -19.42 -49.17
C SER A 166 -7.97 -20.27 -49.79
N LEU A 167 -9.23 -19.85 -49.70
CA LEU A 167 -10.40 -20.54 -50.25
C LEU A 167 -10.88 -19.97 -51.60
N GLU A 168 -10.28 -18.89 -52.09
CA GLU A 168 -10.51 -18.32 -53.41
C GLU A 168 -9.25 -18.38 -54.28
N LYS A 169 -8.86 -19.60 -54.67
CA LYS A 169 -8.08 -19.79 -55.90
C LYS A 169 -8.79 -20.81 -56.76
N VAL A 170 -9.85 -20.34 -57.40
CA VAL A 170 -10.43 -20.98 -58.59
C VAL A 170 -9.56 -20.53 -59.77
N ASP A 171 -8.99 -21.49 -60.50
CA ASP A 171 -8.27 -21.14 -61.73
C ASP A 171 -9.26 -20.69 -62.83
N SER A 172 -8.74 -20.12 -63.91
CA SER A 172 -9.55 -19.54 -64.99
C SER A 172 -10.34 -20.57 -65.83
N ARG A 173 -10.47 -21.82 -65.37
CA ARG A 173 -11.27 -22.89 -66.01
C ARG A 173 -12.24 -23.58 -65.06
N GLY A 174 -12.35 -23.16 -63.81
CA GLY A 174 -13.47 -23.54 -62.93
C GLY A 174 -13.43 -24.93 -62.32
N ASN A 175 -12.26 -25.56 -62.16
CA ASN A 175 -12.14 -26.83 -61.44
C ASN A 175 -11.58 -26.65 -60.01
N VAL A 176 -12.20 -27.35 -59.05
CA VAL A 176 -11.74 -27.45 -57.66
C VAL A 176 -10.83 -28.68 -57.54
N ASP A 177 -9.59 -28.51 -57.12
CA ASP A 177 -8.62 -29.60 -56.97
C ASP A 177 -8.87 -30.40 -55.69
N CYS A 178 -9.47 -31.59 -55.82
CA CYS A 178 -9.85 -32.45 -54.70
C CYS A 178 -8.70 -33.31 -54.13
N HIS A 179 -7.46 -33.17 -54.63
CA HIS A 179 -6.37 -34.10 -54.25
C HIS A 179 -5.47 -33.66 -53.08
N ALA A 180 -5.67 -32.46 -52.51
CA ALA A 180 -4.88 -32.01 -51.36
C ALA A 180 -5.44 -32.43 -49.97
N ALA A 181 -6.65 -32.99 -49.90
CA ALA A 181 -7.31 -33.30 -48.62
C ALA A 181 -6.95 -34.68 -48.03
N ALA A 182 -6.36 -35.59 -48.80
CA ALA A 182 -6.14 -36.98 -48.35
C ALA A 182 -4.81 -37.23 -47.60
N HIS A 183 -3.85 -36.30 -47.62
CA HIS A 183 -2.53 -36.51 -47.01
C HIS A 183 -2.37 -35.95 -45.59
N ALA A 184 -3.35 -35.19 -45.07
CA ALA A 184 -3.29 -34.62 -43.72
C ALA A 184 -3.88 -35.53 -42.63
N ALA A 185 -4.70 -36.53 -42.98
CA ALA A 185 -5.36 -37.42 -42.01
C ALA A 185 -4.52 -38.65 -41.61
N ALA A 186 -3.50 -39.04 -42.37
CA ALA A 186 -2.77 -40.31 -42.17
C ALA A 186 -1.52 -40.23 -41.25
N ARG A 187 -1.28 -39.11 -40.56
CA ARG A 187 -0.10 -38.94 -39.67
C ARG A 187 -0.42 -38.97 -38.16
N ASN A 188 -1.68 -39.08 -37.76
CA ASN A 188 -2.07 -39.07 -36.34
C ASN A 188 -2.32 -40.45 -35.70
N ASP A 189 -2.28 -41.55 -36.45
CA ASP A 189 -2.65 -42.88 -35.95
C ASP A 189 -1.45 -43.84 -35.70
N ARG A 190 -0.27 -43.31 -35.34
CA ARG A 190 0.92 -44.16 -35.11
C ARG A 190 1.65 -44.03 -33.77
N GLU A 191 1.01 -43.45 -32.75
CA GLU A 191 1.55 -43.42 -31.37
C GLU A 191 0.59 -43.94 -30.29
N ILE A 192 -0.39 -44.76 -30.66
CA ILE A 192 -1.25 -45.49 -29.72
C ILE A 192 -1.21 -46.98 -30.08
N ALA A 193 -0.12 -47.66 -29.72
CA ALA A 193 -0.05 -49.12 -29.57
C ALA A 193 1.37 -49.52 -29.14
N THR A 194 1.70 -49.42 -27.85
CA THR A 194 2.71 -50.25 -27.18
C THR A 194 2.73 -49.93 -25.68
N SER A 195 1.82 -50.52 -24.91
CA SER A 195 2.09 -51.01 -23.54
C SER A 195 0.80 -51.52 -22.87
N GLU A 196 0.30 -52.67 -23.32
CA GLU A 196 -0.55 -53.53 -22.49
C GLU A 196 -0.05 -54.97 -22.62
N LYS A 197 0.55 -55.47 -21.53
CA LYS A 197 0.71 -56.88 -21.10
C LYS A 197 1.52 -56.86 -19.79
N VAL A 198 0.85 -56.88 -18.64
CA VAL A 198 0.57 -58.08 -17.81
C VAL A 198 1.86 -58.70 -17.25
N ASP A 199 2.10 -58.56 -15.95
CA ASP A 199 2.12 -59.72 -15.06
C ASP A 199 1.96 -59.34 -13.58
N SER A 200 1.07 -60.07 -12.93
CA SER A 200 0.82 -60.12 -11.48
C SER A 200 1.63 -61.26 -10.87
N ARG A 201 2.17 -61.09 -9.65
CA ARG A 201 2.38 -62.19 -8.68
C ARG A 201 2.76 -61.67 -7.29
N ASP A 202 2.11 -62.29 -6.32
CA ASP A 202 2.12 -62.08 -4.88
C ASP A 202 3.40 -62.54 -4.15
N ASN A 203 3.52 -62.01 -2.92
CA ASN A 203 3.95 -62.66 -1.67
C ASN A 203 5.28 -63.44 -1.59
N ALA A 204 6.18 -63.02 -0.69
CA ALA A 204 6.30 -63.56 0.67
C ALA A 204 7.70 -63.34 1.31
N GLN A 205 7.66 -63.14 2.64
CA GLN A 205 8.65 -63.55 3.66
C GLN A 205 9.81 -62.62 4.09
N ASN A 206 9.54 -61.99 5.24
CA ASN A 206 10.45 -61.78 6.38
C ASN A 206 11.33 -63.01 6.71
N LEU A 207 12.57 -62.75 7.16
CA LEU A 207 13.23 -63.28 8.39
C LEU A 207 14.77 -63.20 8.24
N ASN A 208 15.45 -62.35 9.01
CA ASN A 208 16.19 -62.76 10.22
C ASN A 208 17.22 -61.73 10.72
N ASN A 209 17.19 -61.60 12.04
CA ASN A 209 18.06 -60.83 12.93
C ASN A 209 19.39 -61.53 13.24
N SER A 210 20.29 -60.72 13.81
CA SER A 210 21.29 -61.01 14.86
C SER A 210 22.76 -61.16 14.44
N GLN A 211 23.61 -60.25 14.92
CA GLN A 211 24.43 -60.47 16.12
C GLN A 211 25.06 -59.15 16.61
N ALA A 212 25.18 -59.05 17.93
CA ALA A 212 25.66 -57.92 18.72
C ALA A 212 26.94 -58.31 19.49
N GLU A 213 27.70 -57.32 19.97
CA GLU A 213 28.63 -57.25 21.14
C GLU A 213 29.74 -56.22 20.82
N GLY A 214 30.22 -55.29 21.67
CA GLY A 214 30.00 -54.84 23.06
C GLY A 214 30.76 -53.49 23.22
N LEU A 215 30.19 -52.45 23.85
CA LEU A 215 30.36 -51.98 25.24
C LEU A 215 31.70 -51.30 25.63
N CYS A 216 31.53 -50.14 26.30
CA CYS A 216 32.43 -49.31 27.14
C CYS A 216 33.47 -48.41 26.42
N GLY A 217 33.65 -47.11 26.74
CA GLY A 217 33.06 -46.22 27.74
C GLY A 217 33.96 -44.98 27.97
N ASN A 218 33.32 -43.82 28.16
CA ASN A 218 33.69 -42.62 28.95
C ASN A 218 34.86 -41.66 28.58
N ASN A 219 34.46 -40.37 28.48
CA ASN A 219 35.01 -39.13 29.07
C ASN A 219 36.50 -38.77 28.94
N THR A 220 36.84 -37.57 28.45
CA THR A 220 36.98 -36.32 29.26
C THR A 220 37.40 -35.11 28.40
N GLU A 221 36.96 -33.93 28.85
CA GLU A 221 37.38 -32.58 28.42
C GLU A 221 38.85 -32.28 28.74
N ALA A 222 39.48 -31.40 27.95
CA ALA A 222 40.48 -30.44 28.45
C ALA A 222 40.70 -29.28 27.46
N GLN A 223 40.41 -28.07 27.94
CA GLN A 223 40.85 -26.79 27.39
C GLN A 223 42.34 -26.52 27.70
N ASN A 224 42.91 -25.55 26.96
CA ASN A 224 43.82 -24.47 27.38
C ASN A 224 45.31 -24.43 26.92
N VAL A 225 45.58 -23.33 26.18
CA VAL A 225 46.62 -22.28 26.42
C VAL A 225 47.96 -22.33 25.65
N PHE A 226 48.03 -21.44 24.64
CA PHE A 226 48.95 -20.29 24.44
C PHE A 226 50.46 -20.40 24.78
N CYS A 227 51.35 -20.16 23.79
CA CYS A 227 52.34 -19.04 23.76
C CYS A 227 53.24 -19.00 22.49
N SER A 228 53.20 -17.87 21.76
CA SER A 228 54.29 -17.03 21.18
C SER A 228 55.50 -17.67 20.43
N GLN A 229 56.07 -17.16 19.32
CA GLN A 229 56.43 -15.78 18.94
C GLN A 229 56.94 -15.73 17.47
N LEU A 230 56.64 -14.62 16.77
CA LEU A 230 57.32 -13.91 15.65
C LEU A 230 58.41 -14.58 14.78
N ALA A 231 58.22 -14.58 13.44
CA ALA A 231 59.21 -14.11 12.45
C ALA A 231 58.65 -14.02 11.00
N GLY A 232 58.75 -12.83 10.39
CA GLY A 232 59.15 -12.61 8.99
C GLY A 232 58.17 -12.91 7.84
N GLY A 233 57.56 -11.85 7.27
CA GLY A 233 56.91 -11.92 5.95
C GLY A 233 56.76 -10.55 5.28
N ARG A 234 57.51 -10.34 4.20
CA ARG A 234 57.63 -9.09 3.41
C ARG A 234 56.41 -8.89 2.47
N ILE A 235 55.91 -7.66 2.33
CA ILE A 235 55.20 -7.20 1.10
C ILE A 235 55.64 -5.77 0.75
N PHE A 236 55.99 -5.57 -0.52
CA PHE A 236 56.57 -4.38 -1.14
C PHE A 236 55.56 -3.23 -1.35
N LEU A 237 56.04 -1.98 -1.19
CA LEU A 237 55.37 -0.71 -1.55
C LEU A 237 56.24 0.09 -2.55
N LYS A 238 55.62 0.64 -3.61
CA LYS A 238 56.05 1.86 -4.37
C LYS A 238 54.79 2.45 -5.05
N LYS A 239 54.23 3.58 -4.58
CA LYS A 239 54.48 5.02 -4.88
C LYS A 239 54.06 5.49 -6.29
N HIS A 240 53.13 6.46 -6.35
CA HIS A 240 53.18 7.76 -7.09
C HIS A 240 51.90 8.58 -6.76
N ARG A 241 51.97 9.72 -6.05
CA ARG A 241 52.21 11.14 -6.43
C ARG A 241 51.10 11.83 -7.24
N PHE A 242 50.56 12.90 -6.65
CA PHE A 242 49.55 13.87 -7.11
C PHE A 242 49.95 14.69 -8.35
N ALA A 243 48.96 15.11 -9.14
CA ALA A 243 48.98 16.37 -9.91
C ALA A 243 47.56 16.93 -10.15
N ARG A 244 47.42 18.25 -10.01
CA ARG A 244 46.26 19.11 -10.26
C ARG A 244 45.88 19.16 -11.75
N PHE A 245 44.63 19.47 -12.09
CA PHE A 245 44.29 20.06 -13.38
C PHE A 245 43.26 21.20 -13.26
N ASP A 246 43.49 22.17 -14.13
CA ASP A 246 43.08 23.57 -14.14
C ASP A 246 41.86 23.80 -15.07
N GLU A 247 41.15 24.91 -14.86
CA GLU A 247 40.05 25.38 -15.71
C GLU A 247 40.58 26.08 -16.97
N LYS A 248 40.03 25.74 -18.15
CA LYS A 248 39.58 26.62 -19.27
C LYS A 248 39.79 26.01 -20.68
N ALA A 249 38.85 26.39 -21.55
CA ALA A 249 38.77 26.23 -23.01
C ALA A 249 38.33 24.83 -23.51
N GLY A 250 37.40 24.69 -24.46
CA GLY A 250 36.69 25.66 -25.29
C GLY A 250 35.62 24.93 -26.12
N LEU A 251 34.64 25.71 -26.57
CA LEU A 251 33.60 25.30 -27.52
C LEU A 251 34.23 24.82 -28.84
N CYS A 252 33.82 23.63 -29.30
CA CYS A 252 33.84 23.27 -30.72
C CYS A 252 32.58 22.45 -31.05
N SER A 253 31.80 23.01 -31.97
CA SER A 253 30.68 22.42 -32.69
C SER A 253 31.13 21.23 -33.54
N GLY A 254 30.35 20.15 -33.53
CA GLY A 254 30.50 19.04 -34.46
C GLY A 254 29.26 18.15 -34.44
N GLU A 255 28.38 18.32 -35.42
CA GLU A 255 27.39 17.31 -35.81
C GLU A 255 28.13 16.06 -36.30
N GLN A 256 27.90 14.92 -35.65
CA GLN A 256 28.07 13.60 -36.23
C GLN A 256 27.22 12.61 -35.43
N GLY A 257 26.16 12.09 -36.07
CA GLY A 257 25.47 10.92 -35.57
C GLY A 257 26.35 9.68 -35.73
N ASP A 258 26.43 8.85 -34.69
CA ASP A 258 26.19 7.42 -34.80
C ASP A 258 26.14 6.78 -33.40
N LYS A 259 25.18 5.86 -33.27
CA LYS A 259 25.27 4.57 -32.55
C LYS A 259 26.30 4.46 -31.42
N THR A 260 25.84 4.22 -30.19
CA THR A 260 26.18 3.04 -29.37
C THR A 260 25.62 3.19 -27.95
N TRP A 261 24.39 2.70 -27.72
CA TRP A 261 24.05 2.14 -26.40
C TRP A 261 24.30 0.65 -26.51
N ALA A 262 25.57 0.27 -26.33
CA ALA A 262 25.94 -1.12 -26.13
C ALA A 262 25.40 -1.54 -24.75
N SER A 263 24.41 -2.42 -24.82
CA SER A 263 23.93 -3.35 -23.81
C SER A 263 24.92 -3.64 -22.68
N ILE A 264 24.54 -3.29 -21.46
CA ILE A 264 24.89 -4.12 -20.31
C ILE A 264 24.01 -5.36 -20.42
N ASP A 265 24.59 -6.44 -20.93
CA ASP A 265 23.98 -7.77 -20.95
C ASP A 265 23.74 -8.26 -19.52
N ALA A 266 22.56 -7.94 -18.98
CA ALA A 266 21.94 -8.77 -17.97
C ALA A 266 21.29 -9.94 -18.70
N ALA A 267 21.83 -11.14 -18.52
CA ALA A 267 21.37 -12.39 -19.12
C ALA A 267 19.83 -12.47 -19.17
N SER A 268 19.27 -12.20 -20.34
CA SER A 268 17.84 -12.27 -20.60
C SER A 268 17.44 -13.74 -20.65
N HIS A 269 17.01 -14.30 -19.53
CA HIS A 269 16.16 -15.48 -19.54
C HIS A 269 14.85 -15.11 -20.22
N LYS A 270 14.76 -15.41 -21.53
CA LYS A 270 13.48 -15.40 -22.24
C LYS A 270 12.54 -16.37 -21.50
N LEU A 271 11.37 -15.87 -21.09
CA LEU A 271 10.30 -16.71 -20.59
C LEU A 271 10.03 -17.84 -21.60
N PRO A 272 9.86 -19.10 -21.16
CA PRO A 272 9.51 -20.19 -22.07
C PRO A 272 8.20 -19.87 -22.80
N ALA A 273 8.16 -20.14 -24.11
CA ALA A 273 6.94 -20.04 -24.88
C ALA A 273 5.92 -21.08 -24.36
N PHE A 274 4.89 -20.61 -23.66
CA PHE A 274 3.79 -21.45 -23.19
C PHE A 274 2.90 -21.85 -24.39
N SER A 275 3.05 -23.08 -24.88
CA SER A 275 2.09 -23.68 -25.80
C SER A 275 0.91 -24.25 -25.01
N GLN A 276 -0.21 -23.53 -24.97
CA GLN A 276 -1.50 -24.08 -24.54
C GLN A 276 -2.21 -24.71 -25.74
N LYS A 277 -2.53 -26.01 -25.69
CA LYS A 277 -3.55 -26.61 -26.57
C LYS A 277 -4.89 -26.00 -26.18
N ALA A 278 -5.37 -25.04 -26.97
CA ALA A 278 -6.68 -24.42 -26.80
C ALA A 278 -7.75 -25.26 -27.50
N ASN A 279 -8.79 -25.66 -26.77
CA ASN A 279 -10.07 -26.00 -27.40
C ASN A 279 -10.63 -24.71 -28.00
N ALA A 280 -10.89 -24.74 -29.30
CA ALA A 280 -11.35 -23.61 -30.07
C ALA A 280 -12.81 -23.28 -29.70
N GLN A 281 -13.05 -22.35 -28.79
CA GLN A 281 -14.31 -21.60 -28.75
C GLN A 281 -14.33 -20.26 -28.00
N ASN A 282 -13.25 -19.81 -27.34
CA ASN A 282 -13.10 -18.40 -26.99
C ASN A 282 -11.61 -18.02 -26.96
N THR A 283 -11.19 -17.08 -27.80
CA THR A 283 -9.78 -16.62 -27.90
C THR A 283 -9.53 -15.32 -27.14
N GLN A 284 -10.57 -14.77 -26.51
CA GLN A 284 -10.54 -13.46 -25.89
C GLN A 284 -9.89 -13.52 -24.50
N VAL A 285 -8.91 -12.64 -24.25
CA VAL A 285 -8.24 -12.56 -22.94
C VAL A 285 -9.17 -11.89 -21.93
N ASP A 286 -9.29 -12.49 -20.74
CA ASP A 286 -10.12 -12.00 -19.64
C ASP A 286 -9.31 -11.25 -18.58
N CYS A 287 -8.06 -11.65 -18.37
CA CYS A 287 -7.16 -11.00 -17.41
C CYS A 287 -5.71 -11.05 -17.88
N VAL A 288 -4.98 -9.96 -17.65
CA VAL A 288 -3.53 -9.91 -17.81
C VAL A 288 -2.90 -9.55 -16.46
N ALA A 289 -1.91 -10.34 -16.02
CA ALA A 289 -1.22 -10.11 -14.76
C ALA A 289 0.32 -10.12 -14.94
N PRO A 290 1.07 -9.24 -14.24
CA PRO A 290 2.51 -9.32 -14.21
C PRO A 290 2.98 -10.49 -13.32
N ILE A 291 4.00 -11.20 -13.78
CA ILE A 291 4.63 -12.30 -13.04
C ILE A 291 6.13 -12.11 -12.89
N LEU A 292 6.67 -12.51 -11.76
CA LEU A 292 8.11 -12.54 -11.49
C LEU A 292 8.53 -13.98 -11.20
N ALA A 293 9.57 -14.45 -11.88
CA ALA A 293 10.15 -15.77 -11.61
C ALA A 293 10.70 -15.85 -10.18
N VAL A 294 10.68 -17.04 -9.59
CA VAL A 294 11.34 -17.31 -8.30
C VAL A 294 12.76 -17.79 -8.58
N PRO A 295 13.80 -16.96 -8.33
CA PRO A 295 15.17 -17.33 -8.68
C PRO A 295 15.73 -18.37 -7.72
N ASP A 296 15.30 -18.38 -6.47
CA ASP A 296 15.81 -19.27 -5.42
C ASP A 296 15.12 -20.64 -5.43
N THR A 297 15.76 -21.62 -4.81
CA THR A 297 15.16 -22.95 -4.62
C THR A 297 13.94 -22.83 -3.71
N ALA A 298 12.81 -23.42 -4.12
CA ALA A 298 11.57 -23.41 -3.36
C ALA A 298 11.25 -24.81 -2.81
N ILE A 299 10.73 -24.85 -1.59
CA ILE A 299 10.20 -26.05 -0.94
C ILE A 299 8.73 -25.85 -0.56
N TYR A 300 7.93 -26.90 -0.66
CA TYR A 300 6.56 -26.95 -0.17
C TYR A 300 6.32 -28.30 0.49
N ASN A 301 5.85 -28.29 1.75
CA ASN A 301 5.72 -29.50 2.58
C ASN A 301 6.98 -30.38 2.52
N GLU A 302 8.15 -29.77 2.76
CA GLU A 302 9.48 -30.41 2.75
C GLU A 302 9.94 -30.98 1.39
N SER A 303 9.11 -30.84 0.35
CA SER A 303 9.41 -31.30 -0.99
C SER A 303 9.92 -30.15 -1.85
N TYR A 304 11.01 -30.38 -2.58
CA TYR A 304 11.54 -29.40 -3.52
C TYR A 304 10.58 -29.21 -4.71
N ILE A 305 10.25 -27.96 -4.99
CA ILE A 305 9.45 -27.59 -6.17
C ILE A 305 10.41 -27.20 -7.29
N ASP A 306 10.06 -27.61 -8.51
CA ASP A 306 10.70 -27.11 -9.73
C ASP A 306 10.46 -25.59 -9.87
N ARG A 307 11.46 -24.80 -9.45
CA ARG A 307 11.38 -23.33 -9.46
C ARG A 307 11.11 -22.75 -10.86
N SER A 308 11.42 -23.47 -11.94
CA SER A 308 11.16 -23.00 -13.31
C SER A 308 9.67 -22.89 -13.64
N LYS A 309 8.83 -23.55 -12.84
CA LYS A 309 7.36 -23.52 -12.92
C LYS A 309 6.72 -22.58 -11.89
N LEU A 310 7.53 -21.96 -11.02
CA LEU A 310 7.05 -21.14 -9.92
C LEU A 310 7.17 -19.66 -10.24
N PHE A 311 6.07 -18.94 -10.08
CA PHE A 311 5.98 -17.51 -10.35
C PHE A 311 5.25 -16.79 -9.23
N ARG A 312 5.72 -15.58 -8.91
CA ARG A 312 5.04 -14.63 -8.03
C ARG A 312 4.16 -13.72 -8.89
N VAL A 313 2.86 -13.78 -8.68
CA VAL A 313 1.92 -12.87 -9.35
C VAL A 313 1.92 -11.50 -8.66
N GLN A 314 1.89 -10.44 -9.44
CA GLN A 314 1.90 -9.05 -8.96
C GLN A 314 0.61 -8.32 -9.36
N THR A 315 0.37 -7.16 -8.75
CA THR A 315 -0.59 -6.15 -9.23
C THR A 315 0.23 -4.92 -9.70
N PRO A 316 -0.26 -4.12 -10.65
CA PRO A 316 -1.63 -4.01 -11.15
C PRO A 316 -2.03 -5.16 -12.08
N GLN A 317 -3.31 -5.51 -12.13
CA GLN A 317 -3.87 -6.51 -13.06
C GLN A 317 -5.00 -5.88 -13.88
N LEU A 318 -5.04 -6.19 -15.17
CA LEU A 318 -6.05 -5.65 -16.09
C LEU A 318 -7.04 -6.76 -16.43
N SER A 319 -8.29 -6.58 -16.03
CA SER A 319 -9.35 -7.59 -16.17
C SER A 319 -10.56 -7.04 -16.91
N ARG A 320 -11.25 -7.89 -17.66
CA ARG A 320 -12.59 -7.59 -18.17
C ARG A 320 -13.55 -7.49 -17.00
N VAL A 321 -14.34 -6.42 -16.95
CA VAL A 321 -15.28 -6.21 -15.84
C VAL A 321 -16.31 -7.34 -15.76
N SER A 322 -16.82 -7.81 -16.90
CA SER A 322 -17.78 -8.91 -16.95
C SER A 322 -17.22 -10.22 -16.40
N ALA A 323 -16.01 -10.61 -16.84
CA ALA A 323 -15.35 -11.84 -16.37
C ALA A 323 -15.00 -11.77 -14.88
N LEU A 324 -14.51 -10.61 -14.42
CA LEU A 324 -14.17 -10.40 -13.01
C LEU A 324 -15.42 -10.43 -12.10
N ARG A 325 -16.53 -9.82 -12.52
CA ARG A 325 -17.81 -9.88 -11.78
C ARG A 325 -18.32 -11.32 -11.66
N ALA A 326 -18.38 -12.05 -12.79
CA ALA A 326 -18.79 -13.45 -12.79
C ALA A 326 -17.90 -14.31 -11.88
N ALA A 327 -16.59 -14.08 -11.88
CA ALA A 327 -15.65 -14.79 -11.02
C ALA A 327 -15.84 -14.48 -9.51
N LEU A 328 -16.28 -13.27 -9.15
CA LEU A 328 -16.52 -12.86 -7.76
C LEU A 328 -17.87 -13.31 -7.19
N GLU A 329 -18.80 -13.71 -8.05
CA GLU A 329 -20.12 -14.27 -7.70
C GLU A 329 -20.07 -15.78 -7.50
N SER A 330 -19.05 -16.46 -8.01
CA SER A 330 -18.96 -17.92 -7.92
C SER A 330 -18.55 -18.41 -6.52
N THR A 331 -19.05 -19.59 -6.16
CA THR A 331 -18.72 -20.28 -4.91
C THR A 331 -17.50 -21.20 -5.05
N GLN A 332 -16.92 -21.30 -6.26
CA GLN A 332 -15.75 -22.12 -6.56
C GLN A 332 -14.44 -21.34 -6.28
N ASP A 333 -14.08 -21.36 -5.00
CA ASP A 333 -12.72 -21.25 -4.42
C ASP A 333 -11.94 -19.91 -4.40
N GLN A 334 -11.10 -19.86 -3.36
CA GLN A 334 -10.43 -18.79 -2.60
C GLN A 334 -9.21 -18.14 -3.30
N GLY A 335 -9.33 -17.77 -4.58
CA GLY A 335 -8.24 -17.06 -5.27
C GLY A 335 -7.84 -15.76 -4.55
N THR A 336 -6.55 -15.46 -4.43
CA THR A 336 -6.04 -14.33 -3.62
C THR A 336 -5.91 -13.00 -4.40
N ASP A 337 -6.08 -13.06 -5.72
CA ASP A 337 -5.93 -11.96 -6.67
C ASP A 337 -6.89 -12.14 -7.87
N GLU A 338 -6.96 -11.17 -8.77
CA GLU A 338 -7.93 -11.18 -9.88
C GLU A 338 -7.64 -12.33 -10.86
N SER A 339 -6.37 -12.58 -11.15
CA SER A 339 -5.94 -13.61 -12.09
C SER A 339 -6.30 -15.02 -11.60
N SER A 340 -6.14 -15.32 -10.30
CA SER A 340 -6.48 -16.63 -9.75
C SER A 340 -7.99 -16.89 -9.77
N ILE A 341 -8.82 -15.92 -9.36
CA ILE A 341 -10.28 -16.11 -9.35
C ILE A 341 -10.85 -16.21 -10.78
N ILE A 342 -10.35 -15.42 -11.73
CA ILE A 342 -10.78 -15.52 -13.13
C ILE A 342 -10.36 -16.87 -13.72
N LYS A 343 -9.13 -17.32 -13.41
CA LYS A 343 -8.64 -18.61 -13.91
C LYS A 343 -9.43 -19.80 -13.35
N ALA A 344 -9.77 -19.76 -12.06
CA ALA A 344 -10.58 -20.79 -11.41
C ALA A 344 -11.98 -20.91 -12.03
N ASN A 345 -12.53 -19.81 -12.53
CA ASN A 345 -13.83 -19.75 -13.23
C ASN A 345 -13.74 -19.98 -14.75
N GLY A 346 -12.64 -20.60 -15.22
CA GLY A 346 -12.47 -20.96 -16.63
C GLY A 346 -12.03 -19.82 -17.54
N GLY A 347 -11.79 -18.62 -17.00
CA GLY A 347 -11.34 -17.46 -17.75
C GLY A 347 -9.91 -17.58 -18.30
N ILE A 348 -9.62 -16.81 -19.34
CA ILE A 348 -8.33 -16.80 -20.03
C ILE A 348 -7.42 -15.73 -19.43
N VAL A 349 -6.42 -16.21 -18.69
CA VAL A 349 -5.36 -15.36 -18.11
C VAL A 349 -4.10 -15.39 -18.98
N ARG A 350 -3.55 -14.21 -19.25
CA ARG A 350 -2.22 -14.02 -19.84
C ARG A 350 -1.30 -13.33 -18.85
N TYR A 351 0.00 -13.49 -19.08
CA TYR A 351 1.01 -12.96 -18.20
C TYR A 351 2.01 -12.10 -18.94
N ILE A 352 2.47 -11.03 -18.28
CA ILE A 352 3.56 -10.18 -18.73
C ILE A 352 4.72 -10.27 -17.75
N GLN A 353 5.91 -9.84 -18.18
CA GLN A 353 7.05 -9.73 -17.28
C GLN A 353 6.77 -8.67 -16.19
N GLY A 354 6.79 -9.10 -14.94
CA GLY A 354 6.71 -8.24 -13.76
C GLY A 354 8.02 -7.53 -13.43
N ASP A 355 8.01 -6.79 -12.33
CA ASP A 355 9.14 -5.95 -11.92
C ASP A 355 9.35 -5.97 -10.40
N ARG A 356 10.60 -5.88 -9.94
CA ARG A 356 10.90 -5.82 -8.50
C ARG A 356 10.35 -4.56 -7.85
N ALA A 357 10.19 -3.47 -8.61
CA ALA A 357 9.54 -2.26 -8.12
C ALA A 357 8.06 -2.48 -7.72
N LEU A 358 7.42 -3.56 -8.19
CA LEU A 358 6.05 -3.93 -7.83
C LEU A 358 5.96 -4.81 -6.57
N GLU A 359 7.05 -5.00 -5.83
CA GLU A 359 6.97 -5.70 -4.55
C GLU A 359 6.02 -4.97 -3.58
N LYS A 360 5.22 -5.77 -2.87
CA LYS A 360 4.16 -5.25 -2.00
C LYS A 360 4.75 -4.96 -0.62
N LEU A 361 4.65 -3.71 -0.16
CA LEU A 361 4.92 -3.34 1.22
C LEU A 361 4.03 -4.16 2.17
N THR A 362 4.64 -5.12 2.85
CA THR A 362 3.95 -6.10 3.69
C THR A 362 4.48 -6.07 5.10
N LEU A 363 5.80 -5.97 5.26
CA LEU A 363 6.53 -5.89 6.51
C LEU A 363 7.31 -4.57 6.59
N ALA A 364 7.68 -4.15 7.80
CA ALA A 364 8.52 -2.98 8.01
C ALA A 364 9.92 -3.14 7.39
N SER A 365 10.41 -4.37 7.22
CA SER A 365 11.66 -4.65 6.47
C SER A 365 11.63 -4.19 5.03
N ASP A 366 10.45 -4.10 4.42
CA ASP A 366 10.30 -3.78 3.01
C ASP A 366 10.46 -2.27 2.77
N MET A 367 10.42 -1.45 3.83
CA MET A 367 10.47 0.00 3.74
C MET A 367 11.77 0.51 3.13
N ALA A 368 12.92 -0.08 3.48
CA ALA A 368 14.22 0.36 2.96
C ALA A 368 14.33 0.18 1.44
N ALA A 369 13.83 -0.94 0.91
CA ALA A 369 13.81 -1.19 -0.53
C ALA A 369 12.85 -0.22 -1.23
N LEU A 370 11.66 0.01 -0.66
CA LEU A 370 10.70 0.96 -1.18
C LEU A 370 11.25 2.40 -1.17
N GLU A 371 11.95 2.81 -0.11
CA GLU A 371 12.58 4.12 0.01
C GLU A 371 13.57 4.37 -1.14
N GLN A 372 14.42 3.38 -1.44
CA GLN A 372 15.37 3.44 -2.55
C GLN A 372 14.66 3.61 -3.89
N ILE A 373 13.59 2.84 -4.13
CA ILE A 373 12.80 2.93 -5.37
C ILE A 373 12.16 4.33 -5.49
N LEU A 374 11.54 4.82 -4.42
CA LEU A 374 10.87 6.12 -4.40
C LEU A 374 11.87 7.27 -4.58
N GLY A 375 13.06 7.18 -3.97
CA GLY A 375 14.13 8.17 -4.14
C GLY A 375 14.67 8.24 -5.57
N GLN A 376 14.71 7.11 -6.29
CA GLN A 376 15.17 7.04 -7.69
C GLN A 376 14.09 7.48 -8.68
N ALA A 377 12.82 7.21 -8.41
CA ALA A 377 11.71 7.50 -9.32
C ALA A 377 11.37 9.00 -9.44
N GLN A 378 11.91 9.84 -8.55
CA GLN A 378 11.48 11.23 -8.38
C GLN A 378 12.27 12.29 -9.17
N SER A 379 12.88 11.92 -10.30
CA SER A 379 13.25 12.90 -11.33
C SER A 379 12.04 13.67 -11.91
N TRP A 380 10.81 13.29 -11.53
CA TRP A 380 9.55 13.84 -12.04
C TRP A 380 8.88 14.93 -11.17
N GLN A 381 9.39 15.26 -9.97
CA GLN A 381 8.83 16.35 -9.14
C GLN A 381 9.95 17.14 -8.42
N HIS A 382 9.93 18.47 -8.53
CA HIS A 382 10.97 19.42 -8.05
C HIS A 382 11.04 19.58 -6.50
N ALA A 383 10.66 18.59 -5.70
CA ALA A 383 10.75 18.65 -4.25
C ALA A 383 11.30 17.34 -3.68
N ALA A 384 12.32 17.42 -2.82
CA ALA A 384 12.92 16.25 -2.21
C ALA A 384 11.87 15.46 -1.38
N PRO A 385 11.72 14.13 -1.58
CA PRO A 385 10.65 13.31 -0.96
C PRO A 385 10.67 13.29 0.56
N PHE A 386 11.88 13.44 1.11
CA PHE A 386 12.19 13.18 2.51
C PHE A 386 12.70 14.44 3.22
N ALA A 387 12.56 15.61 2.60
CA ALA A 387 12.82 16.90 3.24
C ALA A 387 11.74 17.92 2.85
N PRO A 388 10.71 18.02 3.70
CA PRO A 388 10.45 19.28 4.37
C PRO A 388 10.50 19.09 5.89
N MET A 389 10.64 20.19 6.63
CA MET A 389 10.36 20.24 8.08
C MET A 389 9.04 19.49 8.38
N PRO A 390 8.89 18.83 9.55
CA PRO A 390 7.65 18.12 9.87
C PRO A 390 6.45 19.05 9.67
N THR A 391 5.50 18.65 8.82
CA THR A 391 4.27 19.42 8.60
C THR A 391 3.51 19.47 9.93
N LEU A 392 3.56 20.63 10.58
CA LEU A 392 2.84 20.90 11.81
C LEU A 392 1.39 21.26 11.49
N ARG A 393 0.48 20.75 12.30
CA ARG A 393 -0.95 21.05 12.24
C ARG A 393 -1.38 21.56 13.60
N VAL A 394 -2.13 22.65 13.60
CA VAL A 394 -2.67 23.24 14.82
C VAL A 394 -4.18 23.07 14.84
N GLY A 395 -4.73 22.80 16.01
CA GLY A 395 -6.17 22.73 16.22
C GLY A 395 -6.53 23.37 17.54
N ASN A 396 -7.74 23.90 17.59
CA ASN A 396 -8.30 24.53 18.77
C ASN A 396 -9.64 23.88 19.06
N GLY A 397 -9.97 23.74 20.33
CA GLY A 397 -11.26 23.24 20.77
C GLY A 397 -11.82 24.12 21.87
N LEU A 398 -13.13 24.24 21.90
CA LEU A 398 -13.88 25.02 22.87
C LEU A 398 -15.13 24.23 23.22
N ASP A 399 -15.33 23.97 24.50
CA ASP A 399 -16.56 23.35 24.97
C ASP A 399 -17.09 24.05 26.21
N VAL A 400 -18.41 24.01 26.41
CA VAL A 400 -19.11 24.69 27.50
C VAL A 400 -20.26 23.85 28.01
N HIS A 401 -20.23 23.49 29.30
CA HIS A 401 -21.32 22.76 29.96
C HIS A 401 -21.89 23.55 31.15
N SER A 402 -23.22 23.53 31.27
CA SER A 402 -23.93 24.07 32.42
C SER A 402 -23.87 23.13 33.63
N PHE A 403 -23.91 23.70 34.83
CA PHE A 403 -23.94 22.90 36.06
C PHE A 403 -25.28 22.18 36.28
N GLU A 404 -25.20 21.06 36.99
CA GLU A 404 -26.35 20.32 37.52
C GLU A 404 -26.05 19.84 38.95
N ILE A 405 -26.97 20.10 39.89
CA ILE A 405 -26.78 19.75 41.31
C ILE A 405 -26.85 18.23 41.50
N GLY A 406 -25.97 17.69 42.34
CA GLY A 406 -26.00 16.27 42.71
C GLY A 406 -25.43 15.31 41.67
N LYS A 407 -24.90 15.83 40.55
CA LYS A 407 -24.11 15.05 39.59
C LYS A 407 -22.63 15.07 39.93
N VAL A 408 -21.92 14.03 39.52
CA VAL A 408 -20.47 13.94 39.65
C VAL A 408 -19.82 14.89 38.63
N MET A 409 -18.89 15.74 39.08
CA MET A 409 -18.05 16.53 38.18
C MET A 409 -16.80 15.74 37.81
N LYS A 410 -16.58 15.56 36.51
CA LYS A 410 -15.28 15.14 35.96
C LYS A 410 -14.70 16.23 35.08
N LEU A 411 -13.41 16.49 35.24
CA LEU A 411 -12.64 17.35 34.35
C LEU A 411 -11.33 16.64 34.02
N GLY A 412 -11.01 16.50 32.74
CA GLY A 412 -9.78 15.84 32.30
C GLY A 412 -9.66 14.38 32.74
N GLY A 413 -10.79 13.68 32.91
CA GLY A 413 -10.88 12.31 33.43
C GLY A 413 -10.69 12.20 34.94
N VAL A 414 -10.64 13.31 35.67
CA VAL A 414 -10.46 13.35 37.13
C VAL A 414 -11.75 13.81 37.80
N VAL A 415 -12.19 13.06 38.82
CA VAL A 415 -13.35 13.45 39.64
C VAL A 415 -12.97 14.67 40.50
N ILE A 416 -13.81 15.70 40.45
CA ILE A 416 -13.63 16.95 41.17
C ILE A 416 -14.62 17.02 42.32
N GLU A 417 -14.14 17.35 43.51
CA GLU A 417 -15.01 17.55 44.66
C GLU A 417 -15.82 18.85 44.46
N SER A 418 -17.13 18.70 44.32
CA SER A 418 -18.04 19.81 44.07
C SER A 418 -19.47 19.40 44.42
N GLU A 419 -20.30 20.40 44.75
CA GLU A 419 -21.75 20.25 44.92
C GLU A 419 -22.48 20.14 43.55
N PHE A 420 -21.75 20.44 42.46
CA PHE A 420 -22.24 20.47 41.10
C PHE A 420 -21.53 19.41 40.25
N GLY A 421 -22.24 18.89 39.25
CA GLY A 421 -21.68 18.18 38.09
C GLY A 421 -22.11 18.88 36.81
N PHE A 422 -22.12 18.16 35.68
CA PHE A 422 -22.51 18.71 34.38
C PHE A 422 -23.84 18.13 33.87
N LYS A 423 -24.61 19.00 33.21
CA LYS A 423 -25.76 18.59 32.41
C LYS A 423 -25.28 18.21 31.01
N ALA A 424 -25.14 16.91 30.74
CA ALA A 424 -24.71 16.38 29.46
C ALA A 424 -25.34 15.00 29.17
N HIS A 425 -25.28 14.60 27.90
CA HIS A 425 -25.65 13.25 27.44
C HIS A 425 -24.57 12.19 27.77
N SER A 426 -23.29 12.60 27.81
CA SER A 426 -22.14 11.82 28.28
C SER A 426 -21.85 12.08 29.77
N ASP A 427 -20.66 11.70 30.28
CA ASP A 427 -20.21 12.10 31.62
C ASP A 427 -19.89 13.60 31.78
N GLY A 428 -20.00 14.38 30.69
CA GLY A 428 -19.99 15.83 30.72
C GLY A 428 -18.62 16.47 30.88
N ASP A 429 -17.53 15.73 30.65
CA ASP A 429 -16.16 16.24 30.79
C ASP A 429 -15.80 17.26 29.69
N VAL A 430 -16.18 18.51 29.94
CA VAL A 430 -15.94 19.66 29.05
C VAL A 430 -14.46 19.85 28.70
N ALA A 431 -13.54 19.45 29.59
CA ALA A 431 -12.11 19.55 29.34
C ALA A 431 -11.63 18.54 28.29
N LEU A 432 -12.08 17.29 28.39
CA LEU A 432 -11.74 16.26 27.40
C LEU A 432 -12.44 16.50 26.06
N HIS A 433 -13.69 16.95 26.06
CA HIS A 433 -14.40 17.33 24.82
C HIS A 433 -13.65 18.44 24.07
N SER A 434 -13.24 19.50 24.76
CA SER A 434 -12.41 20.55 24.18
C SER A 434 -11.11 19.99 23.58
N VAL A 435 -10.46 19.03 24.23
CA VAL A 435 -9.25 18.37 23.69
C VAL A 435 -9.54 17.55 22.44
N ILE A 436 -10.65 16.81 22.43
CA ILE A 436 -11.09 16.01 21.28
C ILE A 436 -11.26 16.91 20.06
N ASP A 437 -11.97 18.03 20.19
CA ASP A 437 -12.18 18.99 19.10
C ASP A 437 -10.86 19.60 18.60
N ALA A 438 -9.92 19.92 19.49
CA ALA A 438 -8.62 20.42 19.04
C ALA A 438 -7.83 19.37 18.24
N ILE A 439 -7.89 18.09 18.62
CA ILE A 439 -7.23 17.01 17.87
C ILE A 439 -7.92 16.85 16.51
N LEU A 440 -9.25 16.74 16.47
CA LEU A 440 -10.01 16.59 15.24
C LEU A 440 -9.81 17.79 14.30
N GLY A 441 -9.82 19.01 14.85
CA GLY A 441 -9.54 20.24 14.14
C GLY A 441 -8.13 20.27 13.53
N ALA A 442 -7.11 19.87 14.29
CA ALA A 442 -5.73 19.78 13.76
C ALA A 442 -5.63 18.78 12.60
N MET A 443 -6.41 17.70 12.63
CA MET A 443 -6.45 16.69 11.58
C MET A 443 -7.28 17.10 10.36
N GLY A 444 -8.16 18.11 10.49
CA GLY A 444 -9.21 18.38 9.52
C GLY A 444 -10.28 17.28 9.49
N ALA A 445 -10.51 16.60 10.61
CA ALA A 445 -11.36 15.43 10.74
C ALA A 445 -12.81 15.74 11.13
N GLY A 446 -13.19 17.02 11.25
CA GLY A 446 -14.51 17.45 11.74
C GLY A 446 -14.45 17.84 13.21
N ASP A 447 -15.51 17.57 13.94
CA ASP A 447 -15.67 17.85 15.38
C ASP A 447 -16.25 16.62 16.13
N ILE A 448 -16.35 16.72 17.44
CA ILE A 448 -16.85 15.65 18.31
C ILE A 448 -18.28 15.23 17.96
N GLY A 449 -19.13 16.14 17.48
CA GLY A 449 -20.53 15.85 17.13
C GLY A 449 -20.67 15.03 15.85
N GLU A 450 -19.77 15.24 14.87
CA GLU A 450 -19.67 14.37 13.68
C GLU A 450 -19.24 12.94 14.06
N TRP A 451 -18.37 12.80 15.07
CA TRP A 451 -17.79 11.51 15.49
C TRP A 451 -18.68 10.73 16.46
N PHE A 452 -19.33 11.44 17.38
CA PHE A 452 -20.16 10.89 18.43
C PHE A 452 -21.50 11.63 18.49
N PRO A 453 -22.41 11.42 17.52
CA PRO A 453 -23.67 12.16 17.47
C PRO A 453 -24.55 11.87 18.69
N ASP A 454 -25.09 12.93 19.32
CA ASP A 454 -25.99 12.83 20.48
C ASP A 454 -27.28 12.04 20.20
N SER A 455 -27.67 11.90 18.93
CA SER A 455 -28.83 11.07 18.53
C SER A 455 -28.58 9.57 18.60
N SER A 456 -27.33 9.14 18.81
CA SER A 456 -26.95 7.73 18.87
C SER A 456 -27.01 7.21 20.30
N SER A 457 -27.87 6.22 20.55
CA SER A 457 -27.94 5.54 21.85
C SER A 457 -26.65 4.78 22.20
N ALA A 458 -25.74 4.58 21.25
CA ALA A 458 -24.46 3.92 21.50
C ALA A 458 -23.50 4.74 22.38
N TRP A 459 -23.71 6.06 22.49
CA TRP A 459 -22.83 6.99 23.23
C TRP A 459 -23.47 7.56 24.50
N GLU A 460 -24.70 7.14 24.83
CA GLU A 460 -25.39 7.58 26.04
C GLU A 460 -24.59 7.19 27.29
N GLY A 461 -24.26 8.17 28.13
CA GLY A 461 -23.44 7.94 29.32
C GLY A 461 -22.00 7.51 29.06
N ALA A 462 -21.48 7.72 27.84
CA ALA A 462 -20.11 7.37 27.50
C ALA A 462 -19.08 8.15 28.37
N ASP A 463 -17.98 7.47 28.70
CA ASP A 463 -16.81 8.08 29.36
C ASP A 463 -16.03 8.92 28.35
N SER A 464 -15.87 10.21 28.60
CA SER A 464 -15.15 11.12 27.71
C SER A 464 -13.67 10.74 27.53
N ALA A 465 -13.05 10.06 28.50
CA ALA A 465 -11.71 9.52 28.34
C ALA A 465 -11.67 8.44 27.26
N ARG A 466 -12.72 7.61 27.18
CA ARG A 466 -12.83 6.59 26.14
C ARG A 466 -13.04 7.20 24.75
N LEU A 467 -13.83 8.28 24.66
CA LEU A 467 -14.00 9.03 23.41
C LEU A 467 -12.66 9.61 22.93
N LEU A 468 -11.88 10.18 23.85
CA LEU A 468 -10.53 10.68 23.55
C LEU A 468 -9.58 9.57 23.10
N GLU A 469 -9.60 8.39 23.73
CA GLU A 469 -8.80 7.23 23.30
C GLU A 469 -9.14 6.80 21.86
N ILE A 470 -10.42 6.81 21.49
CA ILE A 470 -10.88 6.45 20.14
C ILE A 470 -10.33 7.44 19.10
N VAL A 471 -10.54 8.73 19.33
CA VAL A 471 -10.06 9.80 18.43
C VAL A 471 -8.54 9.78 18.33
N TRP A 472 -7.85 9.65 19.46
CA TRP A 472 -6.39 9.62 19.48
C TRP A 472 -5.82 8.35 18.82
N GLY A 473 -6.46 7.20 19.06
CA GLY A 473 -6.12 5.94 18.39
C GLY A 473 -6.24 6.06 16.86
N PHE A 474 -7.32 6.69 16.38
CA PHE A 474 -7.49 6.98 14.96
C PHE A 474 -6.41 7.94 14.45
N ALA A 475 -6.16 9.06 15.12
CA ALA A 475 -5.13 10.05 14.77
C ALA A 475 -3.75 9.41 14.57
N ARG A 476 -3.33 8.56 15.52
CA ARG A 476 -2.07 7.81 15.41
C ARG A 476 -2.09 6.82 14.26
N SER A 477 -3.21 6.13 14.03
CA SER A 477 -3.34 5.16 12.95
C SER A 477 -3.18 5.76 11.56
N VAL A 478 -3.54 7.05 11.39
CA VAL A 478 -3.44 7.81 10.14
C VAL A 478 -2.20 8.70 10.03
N GLY A 479 -1.25 8.54 10.96
CA GLY A 479 0.09 9.11 10.87
C GLY A 479 0.33 10.42 11.62
N TYR A 480 -0.47 10.74 12.64
CA TYR A 480 -0.23 11.91 13.50
C TYR A 480 0.47 11.56 14.81
N GLU A 481 1.28 12.49 15.29
CA GLU A 481 1.90 12.48 16.61
C GLU A 481 1.73 13.83 17.31
N LEU A 482 1.59 13.80 18.63
CA LEU A 482 1.37 15.00 19.44
C LEU A 482 2.71 15.70 19.70
N CYS A 483 2.80 16.98 19.36
CA CYS A 483 3.91 17.83 19.78
C CYS A 483 3.65 18.38 21.18
N ASN A 484 2.53 19.08 21.34
CA ASN A 484 2.08 19.60 22.62
C ASN A 484 0.56 19.85 22.64
N LEU A 485 0.02 19.91 23.86
CA LEU A 485 -1.35 20.26 24.17
C LEU A 485 -1.36 21.24 25.34
N ASP A 486 -2.08 22.34 25.18
CA ASP A 486 -2.31 23.32 26.23
C ASP A 486 -3.82 23.50 26.47
N LEU A 487 -4.26 23.19 27.69
CA LEU A 487 -5.66 23.25 28.12
C LEU A 487 -5.85 24.39 29.11
N THR A 488 -6.91 25.17 28.95
CA THR A 488 -7.34 26.22 29.88
C THR A 488 -8.77 25.93 30.34
N ILE A 489 -8.94 25.67 31.63
CA ILE A 489 -10.26 25.52 32.24
C ILE A 489 -10.68 26.85 32.85
N ILE A 490 -11.82 27.37 32.42
CA ILE A 490 -12.37 28.67 32.81
C ILE A 490 -13.58 28.42 33.70
N ALA A 491 -13.39 28.57 35.01
CA ALA A 491 -14.38 28.20 36.02
C ALA A 491 -14.32 29.14 37.24
N GLN A 492 -15.46 29.65 37.70
CA GLN A 492 -15.54 30.43 38.93
C GLN A 492 -15.52 29.55 40.19
N LYS A 493 -16.12 28.37 40.11
CA LYS A 493 -16.11 27.28 41.10
C LYS A 493 -16.17 25.94 40.36
N PRO A 494 -15.65 24.84 40.92
CA PRO A 494 -14.82 24.77 42.13
C PRO A 494 -13.40 25.30 41.89
N ARG A 495 -12.59 25.42 42.95
CA ARG A 495 -11.18 25.83 42.83
C ARG A 495 -10.35 24.68 42.25
N LEU A 496 -9.77 24.87 41.06
CA LEU A 496 -9.06 23.81 40.34
C LEU A 496 -7.57 23.68 40.67
N GLY A 497 -7.03 24.51 41.57
CA GLY A 497 -5.59 24.58 41.86
C GLY A 497 -4.94 23.23 42.17
N ALA A 498 -5.57 22.42 43.04
CA ALA A 498 -5.09 21.09 43.42
C ALA A 498 -5.31 20.02 42.34
N TYR A 499 -6.22 20.26 41.39
CA TYR A 499 -6.61 19.29 40.36
C TYR A 499 -5.81 19.44 39.05
N LYS A 500 -5.12 20.56 38.82
CA LYS A 500 -4.35 20.79 37.58
C LYS A 500 -3.34 19.68 37.27
N GLN A 501 -2.55 19.27 38.26
CA GLN A 501 -1.52 18.24 38.07
C GLN A 501 -2.12 16.83 37.87
N PRO A 502 -3.14 16.39 38.65
CA PRO A 502 -3.90 15.18 38.34
C PRO A 502 -4.50 15.17 36.93
N ILE A 503 -5.14 16.26 36.50
CA ILE A 503 -5.73 16.39 35.16
C ILE A 503 -4.66 16.25 34.08
N ARG A 504 -3.55 16.97 34.23
CA ARG A 504 -2.40 16.89 33.32
C ARG A 504 -1.87 15.46 33.21
N ALA A 505 -1.71 14.77 34.34
CA ALA A 505 -1.23 13.40 34.36
C ALA A 505 -2.20 12.42 33.69
N ARG A 506 -3.50 12.58 33.94
CA ARG A 506 -4.53 11.72 33.34
C ARG A 506 -4.62 11.91 31.82
N ILE A 507 -4.57 13.14 31.32
CA ILE A 507 -4.55 13.41 29.87
C ILE A 507 -3.28 12.82 29.23
N ALA A 508 -2.12 12.98 29.87
CA ALA A 508 -0.86 12.40 29.38
C ALA A 508 -0.91 10.87 29.32
N GLU A 509 -1.54 10.22 30.31
CA GLU A 509 -1.78 8.78 30.34
C GLU A 509 -2.69 8.33 29.20
N ILE A 510 -3.86 8.97 29.03
CA ILE A 510 -4.83 8.65 27.97
C ILE A 510 -4.18 8.75 26.58
N LEU A 511 -3.39 9.80 26.36
CA LEU A 511 -2.70 10.04 25.10
C LEU A 511 -1.40 9.21 24.96
N GLY A 512 -0.91 8.60 26.03
CA GLY A 512 0.36 7.86 26.04
C GLY A 512 1.58 8.71 25.69
N VAL A 513 1.65 9.95 26.21
CA VAL A 513 2.68 10.95 25.92
C VAL A 513 3.40 11.41 27.19
N PRO A 514 4.64 11.95 27.10
CA PRO A 514 5.32 12.48 28.27
C PRO A 514 4.59 13.68 28.85
N LEU A 515 4.67 13.85 30.19
CA LEU A 515 4.07 15.00 30.88
C LEU A 515 4.52 16.35 30.32
N SER A 516 5.72 16.44 29.76
CA SER A 516 6.25 17.67 29.14
C SER A 516 5.45 18.12 27.90
N ALA A 517 4.69 17.24 27.27
CA ALA A 517 3.83 17.58 26.13
C ALA A 517 2.48 18.19 26.56
N ILE A 518 2.08 18.06 27.82
CA ILE A 518 0.77 18.49 28.32
C ILE A 518 0.91 19.63 29.31
N ASN A 519 0.16 20.70 29.09
CA ASN A 519 0.01 21.81 30.04
C ASN A 519 -1.48 22.05 30.38
N VAL A 520 -1.75 22.37 31.65
CA VAL A 520 -3.11 22.63 32.15
C VAL A 520 -3.11 23.92 32.97
N LYS A 521 -3.92 24.87 32.53
CA LYS A 521 -4.16 26.16 33.17
C LYS A 521 -5.60 26.19 33.69
N ALA A 522 -5.82 27.01 34.71
CA ALA A 522 -7.14 27.30 35.21
C ALA A 522 -7.25 28.80 35.53
N THR A 523 -8.38 29.40 35.19
CA THR A 523 -8.65 30.82 35.47
C THR A 523 -10.12 31.05 35.79
N THR A 524 -10.38 32.13 36.52
CA THR A 524 -11.71 32.71 36.71
C THR A 524 -11.99 33.74 35.61
N THR A 525 -13.25 34.19 35.51
CA THR A 525 -13.64 35.35 34.70
C THR A 525 -13.93 36.57 35.58
N GLU A 526 -13.34 36.65 36.76
CA GLU A 526 -13.53 37.74 37.73
C GLU A 526 -15.01 38.09 37.99
N GLN A 527 -15.85 37.06 38.21
CA GLN A 527 -17.30 37.19 38.43
C GLN A 527 -18.10 37.76 37.24
N LEU A 528 -17.48 37.85 36.05
CA LEU A 528 -18.14 38.30 34.82
C LEU A 528 -18.69 37.13 33.99
N GLY A 529 -19.85 37.35 33.36
CA GLY A 529 -20.47 36.39 32.45
C GLY A 529 -21.04 35.14 33.13
N PHE A 530 -21.45 34.15 32.32
CA PHE A 530 -22.06 32.91 32.84
C PHE A 530 -21.10 32.11 33.72
N VAL A 531 -19.81 32.06 33.35
CA VAL A 531 -18.79 31.44 34.19
C VAL A 531 -18.69 32.17 35.53
N GLY A 532 -18.64 33.50 35.51
CA GLY A 532 -18.52 34.33 36.72
C GLY A 532 -19.74 34.24 37.65
N ARG A 533 -20.93 34.02 37.09
CA ARG A 533 -22.16 33.71 37.84
C ARG A 533 -22.23 32.25 38.30
N ALA A 534 -21.22 31.44 38.01
CA ALA A 534 -21.17 30.01 38.29
C ALA A 534 -22.36 29.25 37.69
N GLU A 535 -22.71 29.55 36.44
CA GLU A 535 -23.75 28.84 35.68
C GLU A 535 -23.19 27.59 34.95
N GLY A 536 -21.87 27.51 34.79
CA GLY A 536 -21.19 26.40 34.13
C GLY A 536 -19.67 26.58 34.03
N VAL A 537 -19.03 25.69 33.28
CA VAL A 537 -17.59 25.69 33.00
C VAL A 537 -17.36 25.77 31.51
N CYS A 538 -16.33 26.52 31.11
CA CYS A 538 -15.81 26.56 29.76
C CYS A 538 -14.41 25.95 29.74
N ALA A 539 -14.08 25.18 28.71
CA ALA A 539 -12.74 24.68 28.48
C ALA A 539 -12.27 25.06 27.08
N MET A 540 -11.03 25.52 26.99
CA MET A 540 -10.39 25.86 25.73
C MET A 540 -9.07 25.13 25.62
N SER A 541 -8.84 24.46 24.50
CA SER A 541 -7.62 23.70 24.26
C SER A 541 -6.97 24.11 22.93
N SER A 542 -5.65 24.03 22.89
CA SER A 542 -4.85 24.18 21.68
C SER A 542 -3.90 23.02 21.57
N VAL A 543 -3.88 22.37 20.41
CA VAL A 543 -3.06 21.20 20.11
C VAL A 543 -2.18 21.48 18.91
N CYS A 544 -0.92 21.06 18.98
CA CYS A 544 -0.03 20.96 17.84
C CYS A 544 0.26 19.49 17.56
N LEU A 545 -0.10 19.01 16.38
CA LEU A 545 0.25 17.70 15.85
C LEU A 545 1.35 17.84 14.80
N ARG A 546 2.12 16.78 14.61
CA ARG A 546 3.02 16.62 13.46
C ARG A 546 2.63 15.38 12.68
N ILE A 547 2.88 15.43 11.39
CA ILE A 547 2.77 14.27 10.50
C ILE A 547 4.06 13.45 10.61
N VAL A 548 3.95 12.15 10.86
CA VAL A 548 5.09 11.23 10.88
C VAL A 548 5.42 10.81 9.45
N SER A 549 6.64 11.12 9.00
CA SER A 549 7.08 10.82 7.64
C SER A 549 7.41 9.34 7.44
N PHE A 550 7.37 8.87 6.18
CA PHE A 550 7.83 7.53 5.81
C PHE A 550 9.27 7.28 6.26
N ALA A 551 10.17 8.26 6.08
CA ALA A 551 11.58 8.16 6.45
C ALA A 551 11.79 7.95 7.95
N GLU A 552 11.03 8.66 8.80
CA GLU A 552 11.09 8.48 10.26
C GLU A 552 10.68 7.08 10.69
N VAL A 553 9.64 6.52 10.08
CA VAL A 553 9.19 5.15 10.36
C VAL A 553 10.26 4.14 9.89
N ALA A 554 10.82 4.34 8.69
CA ALA A 554 11.89 3.49 8.16
C ALA A 554 13.15 3.51 9.05
N GLN A 555 13.58 4.69 9.49
CA GLN A 555 14.72 4.87 10.38
C GLN A 555 14.46 4.25 11.76
N SER A 556 13.27 4.45 12.32
CA SER A 556 12.87 3.83 13.59
C SER A 556 12.96 2.30 13.54
N TYR A 557 12.61 1.70 12.41
CA TYR A 557 12.74 0.27 12.20
C TYR A 557 14.21 -0.20 12.12
N GLN A 558 15.08 0.56 11.45
CA GLN A 558 16.50 0.25 11.39
C GLN A 558 17.14 0.27 12.78
N LEU A 559 16.79 1.26 13.61
CA LEU A 559 17.24 1.35 15.00
C LEU A 559 16.71 0.22 15.88
N TYR A 560 15.48 -0.25 15.65
CA TYR A 560 14.89 -1.37 16.41
C TYR A 560 15.60 -2.72 16.15
N LYS A 561 16.27 -2.88 15.01
CA LYS A 561 16.98 -4.11 14.62
C LYS A 561 18.45 -4.17 15.06
N GLY A 562 19.06 -3.01 15.35
CA GLY A 562 20.42 -2.92 15.90
C GLY A 562 20.40 -3.04 17.40
#